data_AF-A0A501PB41-F1
#
_entry.id   AF-A0A501PB41-F1
#
_cell.length_a   1.000
_cell.length_b   1.000
_cell.length_c   1.000
_cell.angle_alpha   90.00
_cell.angle_beta   90.00
_cell.angle_gamma   90.00
#
_symmetry.space_group_name_H-M   'P 1'
#
loop_
_entity.id
_entity.type
_entity.pdbx_description
1 polymer ?
#
loop_
_entity_poly.entity_id
_entity_poly.type
_entity_poly.pdbx_seq_one_letter_code
_entity_poly.pdbx_strand_id
1 'polypeptide(L)'
;MTGHADFTHQSITMATHLNPNQVQLADLYGSREHVKDLSGWEGDTTFNANDMKPSIGEDDYKADLDSVNLIGRMQNGQSYDQAISSYYADLQKDSSVREREFLNNKDWKQVRSTIYASILPLEVMEKGEDAIKAYIESNYPGVSKFLNRLEAVAE
;
A
#
# COMPACT_ATOMS: atom_id res chain seq x y z
N MET A 1 17.04 6.28 -5.56
CA MET A 1 17.49 6.48 -4.17
C MET A 1 17.19 5.21 -3.40
N THR A 2 18.20 4.61 -2.78
CA THR A 2 18.07 3.48 -1.85
C THR A 2 17.65 4.04 -0.48
N GLY A 3 16.36 4.36 -0.31
CA GLY A 3 15.79 4.63 1.01
C GLY A 3 15.54 3.32 1.76
N HIS A 4 15.73 3.28 3.07
CA HIS A 4 15.29 2.15 3.88
C HIS A 4 13.79 2.27 4.16
N ALA A 5 13.11 1.16 4.45
CA ALA A 5 11.72 1.23 4.91
C ALA A 5 11.66 2.03 6.23
N ASP A 6 10.62 2.84 6.42
CA ASP A 6 10.35 3.40 7.74
C ASP A 6 9.92 2.25 8.66
N PHE A 7 10.83 1.85 9.53
CA PHE A 7 10.62 0.73 10.43
C PHE A 7 9.50 0.99 11.44
N THR A 8 9.34 2.24 11.88
CA THR A 8 8.29 2.61 12.84
C THR A 8 6.93 2.60 12.18
N HIS A 9 6.83 3.14 10.95
CA HIS A 9 5.64 3.04 10.12
C HIS A 9 5.27 1.57 9.91
N GLN A 10 6.18 0.76 9.38
CA GLN A 10 5.96 -0.66 9.12
C GLN A 10 5.46 -1.40 10.37
N SER A 11 6.09 -1.14 11.52
CA SER A 11 5.73 -1.80 12.78
C SER A 11 4.30 -1.47 13.22
N ILE A 12 3.88 -0.20 13.11
CA ILE A 12 2.53 0.19 13.53
C ILE A 12 1.45 -0.29 12.55
N THR A 13 1.74 -0.30 11.24
CA THR A 13 0.85 -0.90 10.23
C THR A 13 0.66 -2.39 10.50
N MET A 14 1.74 -3.14 10.69
CA MET A 14 1.67 -4.57 11.01
C MET A 14 0.93 -4.82 12.34
N ALA A 15 1.22 -4.03 13.38
CA ALA A 15 0.51 -4.13 14.66
C ALA A 15 -0.99 -3.88 14.50
N THR A 16 -1.38 -2.92 13.65
CA THR A 16 -2.77 -2.67 13.30
C THR A 16 -3.37 -3.90 12.65
N HIS A 17 -2.73 -4.48 11.62
CA HIS A 17 -3.21 -5.69 10.92
C HIS A 17 -3.42 -6.91 11.82
N LEU A 18 -2.61 -7.05 12.87
CA LEU A 18 -2.63 -8.17 13.80
C LEU A 18 -3.53 -7.94 15.02
N ASN A 19 -4.05 -6.74 15.23
CA ASN A 19 -4.86 -6.42 16.40
C ASN A 19 -6.27 -7.07 16.30
N PRO A 20 -6.62 -8.04 17.17
CA PRO A 20 -7.93 -8.70 17.12
C PRO A 20 -9.09 -7.77 17.54
N ASN A 21 -8.79 -6.68 18.25
CA ASN A 21 -9.77 -5.72 18.78
C ASN A 21 -10.06 -4.55 17.82
N GLN A 22 -9.71 -4.66 16.54
CA GLN A 22 -9.96 -3.65 15.49
C GLN A 22 -11.44 -3.26 15.30
N VAL A 23 -12.38 -3.98 15.92
CA VAL A 23 -13.83 -3.70 15.81
C VAL A 23 -14.14 -2.24 16.13
N GLN A 24 -13.48 -1.65 17.14
CA GLN A 24 -13.72 -0.26 17.55
C GLN A 24 -13.27 0.79 16.53
N LEU A 25 -12.27 0.48 15.69
CA LEU A 25 -11.82 1.37 14.61
C LEU A 25 -12.64 1.14 13.33
N ALA A 26 -13.04 -0.11 13.07
CA ALA A 26 -13.91 -0.45 11.95
C ALA A 26 -15.28 0.25 12.10
N ASP A 27 -15.82 0.34 13.32
CA ASP A 27 -17.08 1.06 13.57
C ASP A 27 -17.02 2.55 13.17
N LEU A 28 -15.83 3.16 13.10
CA LEU A 28 -15.63 4.56 12.71
C LEU A 28 -15.22 4.73 11.24
N TYR A 29 -14.41 3.82 10.70
CA TYR A 29 -13.79 3.98 9.38
C TYR A 29 -14.32 3.01 8.32
N GLY A 30 -15.09 1.97 8.67
CA GLY A 30 -15.68 1.03 7.72
C GLY A 30 -15.37 -0.45 8.02
N SER A 31 -14.94 -1.22 7.02
CA SER A 31 -14.67 -2.65 7.24
C SER A 31 -13.34 -2.88 7.97
N ARG A 32 -13.17 -4.05 8.61
CA ARG A 32 -11.89 -4.42 9.25
C ARG A 32 -10.73 -4.46 8.25
N GLU A 33 -10.96 -4.91 7.01
CA GLU A 33 -9.92 -4.88 5.98
C GLU A 33 -9.57 -3.46 5.56
N HIS A 34 -10.56 -2.58 5.49
CA HIS A 34 -10.32 -1.18 5.18
C HIS A 34 -9.48 -0.49 6.27
N VAL A 35 -9.71 -0.77 7.56
CA VAL A 35 -8.83 -0.25 8.64
C VAL A 35 -7.38 -0.71 8.51
N LYS A 36 -7.16 -1.93 7.98
CA LYS A 36 -5.82 -2.46 7.75
C LYS A 36 -5.11 -1.72 6.61
N ASP A 37 -5.78 -1.60 5.47
CA ASP A 37 -5.22 -0.88 4.33
C ASP A 37 -5.03 0.61 4.65
N LEU A 38 -5.96 1.21 5.39
CA LEU A 38 -5.91 2.61 5.82
C LEU A 38 -4.73 2.91 6.75
N SER A 39 -4.23 1.93 7.49
CA SER A 39 -3.05 2.08 8.35
C SER A 39 -1.71 1.98 7.60
N GLY A 40 -1.73 1.79 6.28
CA GLY A 40 -0.54 1.76 5.43
C GLY A 40 -0.88 2.35 4.06
N TRP A 41 -0.68 1.58 2.99
CA TRP A 41 -0.74 2.08 1.60
C TRP A 41 -2.00 2.88 1.27
N GLU A 42 -3.19 2.52 1.78
CA GLU A 42 -4.41 3.29 1.49
C GLU A 42 -4.37 4.64 2.21
N GLY A 43 -3.92 4.69 3.47
CA GLY A 43 -3.76 5.96 4.20
C GLY A 43 -2.76 6.90 3.54
N ASP A 44 -1.66 6.37 3.02
CA ASP A 44 -0.58 7.18 2.43
C ASP A 44 -0.85 7.60 0.98
N THR A 45 -1.74 6.90 0.29
CA THR A 45 -2.07 7.16 -1.13
C THR A 45 -3.44 7.83 -1.33
N THR A 46 -4.24 8.00 -0.27
CA THR A 46 -5.60 8.53 -0.35
C THR A 46 -5.88 9.59 0.71
N PHE A 47 -7.00 10.29 0.58
CA PHE A 47 -7.52 11.19 1.63
C PHE A 47 -8.36 10.46 2.69
N ASN A 48 -8.47 9.12 2.60
CA ASN A 48 -9.44 8.35 3.38
C ASN A 48 -9.14 8.33 4.89
N ALA A 49 -7.90 8.66 5.31
CA ALA A 49 -7.48 8.56 6.71
C ALA A 49 -7.92 9.77 7.56
N ASN A 50 -7.65 10.99 7.09
CA ASN A 50 -7.86 12.21 7.89
C ASN A 50 -7.83 13.53 7.06
N ASP A 51 -8.31 13.53 5.81
CA ASP A 51 -8.26 14.69 4.88
C ASP A 51 -6.85 15.27 4.64
N MET A 52 -5.79 14.65 5.18
CA MET A 52 -4.41 15.05 4.90
C MET A 52 -4.05 14.66 3.48
N LYS A 53 -3.23 15.49 2.83
CA LYS A 53 -2.78 15.24 1.47
C LYS A 53 -1.99 13.92 1.42
N PRO A 54 -2.30 13.01 0.47
CA PRO A 54 -1.53 11.79 0.23
C PRO A 54 -0.03 12.07 0.14
N SER A 55 0.75 11.25 0.84
CA SER A 55 2.20 11.36 0.91
C SER A 55 2.79 9.97 1.09
N ILE A 56 3.29 9.38 0.00
CA ILE A 56 4.00 8.10 0.03
C ILE A 56 5.45 8.28 -0.44
N GLY A 57 6.36 8.33 0.53
CA GLY A 57 7.80 8.38 0.29
C GLY A 57 8.37 7.04 -0.19
N GLU A 58 9.69 6.95 -0.45
CA GLU A 58 10.32 5.66 -0.76
C GLU A 58 10.42 4.75 0.48
N ASP A 59 10.54 5.36 1.64
CA ASP A 59 10.50 4.75 2.96
C ASP A 59 9.11 4.19 3.30
N ASP A 60 8.06 5.00 3.14
CA ASP A 60 6.67 4.55 3.36
C ASP A 60 6.24 3.51 2.31
N TYR A 61 6.58 3.74 1.02
CA TYR A 61 6.36 2.75 -0.04
C TYR A 61 6.88 1.36 0.32
N LYS A 62 8.07 1.29 0.93
CA LYS A 62 8.64 0.02 1.36
C LYS A 62 7.95 -0.50 2.62
N ALA A 63 7.71 0.37 3.61
CA ALA A 63 7.04 0.00 4.85
C ALA A 63 5.65 -0.60 4.59
N ASP A 64 4.87 0.02 3.72
CA ASP A 64 3.51 -0.37 3.37
C ASP A 64 3.44 -1.72 2.64
N LEU A 65 4.19 -1.86 1.54
CA LEU A 65 4.20 -3.09 0.76
C LEU A 65 4.80 -4.24 1.58
N ASP A 66 5.89 -3.98 2.32
CA ASP A 66 6.54 -5.00 3.15
C ASP A 66 5.61 -5.43 4.29
N SER A 67 4.84 -4.52 4.89
CA SER A 67 3.85 -4.87 5.93
C SER A 67 2.83 -5.86 5.40
N VAL A 68 2.23 -5.58 4.24
CA VAL A 68 1.23 -6.48 3.61
C VAL A 68 1.85 -7.84 3.30
N ASN A 69 3.06 -7.88 2.74
CA ASN A 69 3.74 -9.12 2.36
C ASN A 69 4.08 -9.98 3.59
N LEU A 70 4.65 -9.37 4.63
CA LEU A 70 5.00 -10.07 5.87
C LEU A 70 3.76 -10.63 6.56
N ILE A 71 2.67 -9.86 6.61
CA ILE A 71 1.39 -10.34 7.14
C ILE A 71 0.83 -11.49 6.30
N GLY A 72 0.91 -11.42 4.97
CA GLY A 72 0.51 -12.50 4.07
C GLY A 72 1.30 -13.80 4.34
N ARG A 73 2.61 -13.72 4.53
CA ARG A 73 3.45 -14.87 4.91
C ARG A 73 3.07 -15.44 6.28
N MET A 74 2.79 -14.57 7.27
CA MET A 74 2.35 -15.01 8.60
C MET A 74 0.98 -15.68 8.56
N GLN A 75 0.03 -15.17 7.76
CA GLN A 75 -1.27 -15.79 7.54
C GLN A 75 -1.16 -17.17 6.87
N ASN A 76 -0.11 -17.37 6.08
CA ASN A 76 0.27 -18.66 5.49
C ASN A 76 1.09 -19.57 6.43
N GLY A 77 1.14 -19.26 7.73
CA GLY A 77 1.64 -20.15 8.78
C GLY A 77 3.08 -19.91 9.25
N GLN A 78 3.75 -18.87 8.73
CA GLN A 78 5.09 -18.50 9.23
C GLN A 78 5.01 -17.70 10.53
N SER A 79 5.99 -17.88 11.43
CA SER A 79 6.20 -16.93 12.53
C SER A 79 6.73 -15.59 11.98
N TYR A 80 6.66 -14.53 12.78
CA TYR A 80 7.21 -13.22 12.38
C TYR A 80 8.69 -13.31 12.00
N ASP A 81 9.52 -13.99 12.80
CA ASP A 81 10.96 -14.15 12.51
C ASP A 81 11.21 -14.91 11.20
N GLN A 82 10.38 -15.94 10.91
CA GLN A 82 10.44 -16.68 9.65
C GLN A 82 9.99 -15.83 8.45
N ALA A 83 8.91 -15.07 8.61
CA ALA A 83 8.37 -14.19 7.59
C ALA A 83 9.39 -13.11 7.21
N ILE A 84 9.96 -12.39 8.19
CA ILE A 84 11.00 -11.38 7.95
C ILE A 84 12.24 -11.99 7.30
N SER A 85 12.76 -13.07 7.87
CA SER A 85 14.01 -13.66 7.39
C SER A 85 13.86 -14.17 5.96
N SER A 86 12.76 -14.85 5.64
CA SER A 86 12.52 -15.37 4.30
C SER A 86 12.20 -14.25 3.29
N TYR A 87 11.38 -13.27 3.67
CA TYR A 87 10.98 -12.18 2.79
C TYR A 87 12.16 -11.34 2.35
N TYR A 88 12.98 -10.86 3.29
CA TYR A 88 14.14 -10.05 2.95
C TYR A 88 15.25 -10.86 2.25
N ALA A 89 15.33 -12.18 2.48
CA ALA A 89 16.23 -13.04 1.71
C ALA A 89 15.78 -13.20 0.24
N ASP A 90 14.48 -13.27 -0.03
CA ASP A 90 13.94 -13.32 -1.39
C ASP A 90 14.09 -11.96 -2.08
N LEU A 91 13.78 -10.87 -1.37
CA LEU A 91 13.88 -9.52 -1.88
C LEU A 91 15.33 -9.11 -2.23
N GLN A 92 16.32 -9.63 -1.49
CA GLN A 92 17.74 -9.42 -1.84
C GLN A 92 18.13 -10.10 -3.16
N LYS A 93 17.49 -11.21 -3.53
CA LYS A 93 17.76 -11.92 -4.77
C LYS A 93 17.05 -11.26 -5.96
N ASP A 94 15.84 -10.75 -5.74
CA ASP A 94 15.04 -10.11 -6.76
C ASP A 94 14.20 -8.97 -6.13
N SER A 95 14.54 -7.74 -6.49
CA SER A 95 13.86 -6.57 -5.96
C SER A 95 12.37 -6.48 -6.32
N SER A 96 11.96 -7.12 -7.42
CA SER A 96 10.55 -7.13 -7.87
C SER A 96 9.64 -8.04 -7.04
N VAL A 97 10.22 -8.81 -6.10
CA VAL A 97 9.46 -9.62 -5.13
C VAL A 97 8.52 -8.73 -4.33
N ARG A 98 8.93 -7.51 -3.96
CA ARG A 98 8.10 -6.59 -3.18
C ARG A 98 6.76 -6.32 -3.86
N GLU A 99 6.80 -5.88 -5.11
CA GLU A 99 5.60 -5.49 -5.86
C GLU A 99 4.76 -6.72 -6.25
N ARG A 100 5.41 -7.81 -6.71
CA ARG A 100 4.69 -9.03 -7.09
C ARG A 100 4.01 -9.70 -5.90
N GLU A 101 4.69 -9.79 -4.75
CA GLU A 101 4.09 -10.37 -3.55
C GLU A 101 2.98 -9.48 -3.01
N PHE A 102 3.10 -8.15 -3.14
CA PHE A 102 2.02 -7.24 -2.78
C PHE A 102 0.78 -7.49 -3.64
N LEU A 103 0.94 -7.63 -4.96
CA LEU A 103 -0.17 -7.93 -5.87
C LEU A 103 -0.73 -9.35 -5.74
N ASN A 104 0.00 -10.28 -5.13
CA ASN A 104 -0.56 -11.58 -4.72
C ASN A 104 -1.46 -11.46 -3.49
N ASN A 105 -1.24 -10.45 -2.64
CA ASN A 105 -2.02 -10.20 -1.44
C ASN A 105 -3.15 -9.17 -1.67
N LYS A 106 -3.02 -8.31 -2.68
CA LYS A 106 -3.95 -7.20 -2.99
C LYS A 106 -4.26 -7.15 -4.47
N ASP A 107 -5.54 -7.16 -4.81
CA ASP A 107 -5.97 -7.04 -6.21
C ASP A 107 -5.60 -5.67 -6.79
N TRP A 108 -4.87 -5.67 -7.91
CA TRP A 108 -4.40 -4.45 -8.56
C TRP A 108 -5.55 -3.51 -8.94
N LYS A 109 -6.68 -4.05 -9.44
CA LYS A 109 -7.81 -3.22 -9.86
C LYS A 109 -8.44 -2.55 -8.65
N GLN A 110 -8.55 -3.26 -7.54
CA GLN A 110 -9.02 -2.70 -6.27
C GLN A 110 -8.10 -1.58 -5.80
N VAL A 111 -6.78 -1.83 -5.68
CA VAL A 111 -5.79 -0.81 -5.29
C VAL A 111 -5.90 0.45 -6.13
N ARG A 112 -5.89 0.29 -7.47
CA ARG A 112 -6.02 1.41 -8.40
C ARG A 112 -7.35 2.15 -8.23
N SER A 113 -8.46 1.42 -8.13
CA SER A 113 -9.79 2.02 -8.00
C SER A 113 -9.97 2.79 -6.70
N THR A 114 -9.45 2.29 -5.58
CA THR A 114 -9.46 2.95 -4.27
C THR A 114 -8.72 4.28 -4.33
N ILE A 115 -7.53 4.29 -4.93
CA ILE A 115 -6.74 5.51 -5.10
C ILE A 115 -7.47 6.52 -5.99
N TYR A 116 -7.95 6.06 -7.15
CA TYR A 116 -8.62 6.92 -8.12
C TYR A 116 -9.88 7.58 -7.53
N ALA A 117 -10.69 6.81 -6.80
CA ALA A 117 -11.89 7.32 -6.15
C ALA A 117 -11.62 8.40 -5.09
N SER A 118 -10.42 8.39 -4.49
CA SER A 118 -10.05 9.35 -3.45
C SER A 118 -9.39 10.63 -3.99
N ILE A 119 -8.51 10.51 -5.00
CA ILE A 119 -7.64 11.62 -5.42
C ILE A 119 -8.06 12.30 -6.73
N LEU A 120 -8.93 11.68 -7.53
CA LEU A 120 -9.30 12.20 -8.85
C LEU A 120 -10.59 13.01 -8.83
N PRO A 121 -10.60 14.25 -9.34
CA PRO A 121 -11.81 14.96 -9.69
C PRO A 121 -12.59 14.22 -10.81
N LEU A 122 -13.92 14.29 -10.77
CA LEU A 122 -14.78 13.65 -11.77
C LEU A 122 -14.44 14.11 -13.20
N GLU A 123 -14.12 15.38 -13.39
CA GLU A 123 -13.80 15.96 -14.70
C GLU A 123 -12.49 15.41 -15.29
N VAL A 124 -11.60 14.87 -14.46
CA VAL A 124 -10.37 14.21 -14.90
C VAL A 124 -10.66 12.76 -15.29
N MET A 125 -11.49 12.07 -14.50
CA MET A 125 -11.87 10.68 -14.77
C MET A 125 -12.55 10.51 -16.13
N GLU A 126 -13.34 11.48 -16.56
CA GLU A 126 -14.04 11.48 -17.86
C GLU A 126 -13.10 11.65 -19.07
N LYS A 127 -11.85 12.08 -18.86
CA LYS A 127 -10.89 12.39 -19.95
C LYS A 127 -10.00 11.21 -20.35
N GLY A 128 -10.12 10.07 -19.69
CA GLY A 128 -9.38 8.85 -19.99
C GLY A 128 -8.01 8.74 -19.32
N GLU A 129 -7.36 7.59 -19.50
CA GLU A 129 -6.20 7.16 -18.70
C GLU A 129 -4.99 8.10 -18.82
N ASP A 130 -4.68 8.63 -20.00
CA ASP A 130 -3.53 9.54 -20.18
C ASP A 130 -3.70 10.84 -19.36
N ALA A 131 -4.92 11.39 -19.34
CA ALA A 131 -5.23 12.58 -18.54
C ALA A 131 -5.17 12.29 -17.04
N ILE A 132 -5.62 11.09 -16.63
CA ILE A 132 -5.53 10.62 -15.24
C ILE A 132 -4.06 10.51 -14.82
N LYS A 133 -3.22 9.81 -15.58
CA LYS A 133 -1.79 9.62 -15.26
C LYS A 133 -1.06 10.97 -15.17
N ALA A 134 -1.30 11.87 -16.12
CA ALA A 134 -0.72 13.22 -16.10
C ALA A 134 -1.17 14.04 -14.88
N TYR A 135 -2.45 13.94 -14.50
CA TYR A 135 -2.97 14.62 -13.31
C TYR A 135 -2.32 14.09 -12.03
N ILE A 136 -2.25 12.76 -11.86
CA ILE A 136 -1.64 12.15 -10.66
C ILE A 136 -0.15 12.48 -10.60
N GLU A 137 0.59 12.38 -11.70
CA GLU A 137 2.01 12.74 -11.76
C GLU A 137 2.26 14.19 -11.33
N SER A 138 1.43 15.13 -11.79
CA SER A 138 1.61 16.55 -11.46
C SER A 138 1.21 16.90 -10.03
N ASN A 139 0.21 16.24 -9.45
CA ASN A 139 -0.37 16.64 -8.15
C ASN A 139 0.09 15.76 -6.98
N TYR A 140 0.41 14.49 -7.27
CA TYR A 140 0.73 13.42 -6.33
C TYR A 140 1.88 12.54 -6.88
N PRO A 141 3.10 13.10 -7.06
CA PRO A 141 4.21 12.37 -7.72
C PRO A 141 4.62 11.08 -7.00
N GLY A 142 4.50 11.02 -5.66
CA GLY A 142 4.73 9.79 -4.89
C GLY A 142 3.71 8.70 -5.26
N VAL A 143 2.44 9.05 -5.32
CA VAL A 143 1.35 8.14 -5.70
C VAL A 143 1.48 7.70 -7.17
N SER A 144 1.85 8.59 -8.07
CA SER A 144 2.15 8.24 -9.47
C SER A 144 3.25 7.18 -9.55
N LYS A 145 4.35 7.37 -8.81
CA LYS A 145 5.46 6.41 -8.76
C LYS A 145 5.05 5.07 -8.14
N PHE A 146 4.22 5.07 -7.09
CA PHE A 146 3.63 3.87 -6.49
C PHE A 146 2.82 3.09 -7.54
N LEU A 147 1.86 3.75 -8.21
CA LEU A 147 1.00 3.14 -9.22
C LEU A 147 1.81 2.57 -10.39
N ASN A 148 2.77 3.33 -10.92
CA ASN A 148 3.58 2.89 -12.05
C ASN A 148 4.44 1.65 -11.74
N ARG A 149 4.95 1.53 -10.50
CA ARG A 149 5.74 0.36 -10.08
C ARG A 149 4.88 -0.90 -9.97
N LEU A 150 3.67 -0.77 -9.42
CA LEU A 150 2.72 -1.88 -9.35
C LEU A 150 2.19 -2.26 -10.73
N GLU A 151 1.81 -1.27 -11.55
CA GLU A 151 1.33 -1.50 -12.93
C GLU A 151 2.38 -2.25 -13.77
N ALA A 152 3.67 -1.95 -13.60
CA ALA A 152 4.75 -2.61 -14.34
C ALA A 152 4.89 -4.13 -14.06
N VAL A 153 4.29 -4.63 -12.98
CA VAL A 153 4.30 -6.05 -12.62
C VAL A 153 2.90 -6.64 -12.49
N ALA A 154 1.86 -5.87 -12.82
CA ALA A 154 0.48 -6.35 -12.88
C ALA A 154 0.25 -7.07 -14.21
N GLU A 155 -0.32 -8.28 -14.15
CA GLU A 155 -0.71 -9.07 -15.33
C GLU A 155 -2.06 -8.61 -15.94
#